data_AF-A0A916BUA5-F1
#
_entry.id   AF-A0A916BUA5-F1
#
_cell.length_a   1.000
_cell.length_b   1.000
_cell.length_c   1.000
_cell.angle_alpha   90.00
_cell.angle_beta   90.00
_cell.angle_gamma   90.00
#
_symmetry.space_group_name_H-M   'P 1'
#
loop_
_entity.id
_entity.type
_entity.pdbx_description
1 polymer ?
#
loop_
_entity_poly.entity_id
_entity_poly.type
_entity_poly.pdbx_seq_one_letter_code
_entity_poly.pdbx_strand_id
1 'polypeptide(L)'
;MLTRFAGLFGLLTPMITLTLIFISISLSPWFDWHNNALSDLGVSTTPNPFNAALVIGGLLYLVFVIGFLRWQGCASRLAKLGAFFLLAGGLGLGLIGIFAEDTGRIHYVVAATYFLATPLAYGLFGTDLLKRGEPVSGVLTLAAGAAAFSLIAFVPHKRIAVPEILAAVIIAAWTFSIGVKMLIEPENKHEQTQPTIQS
;
A
#
# COMPACT_ATOMS: atom_id res chain seq x y z
N MET A 1 20.69 8.36 5.76
CA MET A 1 20.93 7.36 4.70
C MET A 1 19.80 6.32 4.63
N LEU A 2 19.38 5.77 5.76
CA LEU A 2 18.29 4.78 5.83
C LEU A 2 16.95 5.30 5.26
N THR A 3 16.56 6.54 5.59
CA THR A 3 15.32 7.16 5.06
C THR A 3 15.29 7.21 3.53
N ARG A 4 16.37 7.69 2.90
CA ARG A 4 16.46 7.74 1.43
C ARG A 4 16.46 6.35 0.81
N PHE A 5 17.15 5.40 1.44
CA PHE A 5 17.13 4.00 1.01
C PHE A 5 15.70 3.47 1.02
N ALA A 6 14.95 3.60 2.12
CA ALA A 6 13.55 3.18 2.17
C ALA A 6 12.64 3.97 1.20
N GLY A 7 12.91 5.26 0.98
CA GLY A 7 12.21 6.08 -0.01
C GLY A 7 12.33 5.53 -1.44
N LEU A 8 13.52 5.01 -1.81
CA LEU A 8 13.72 4.31 -3.09
C LEU A 8 12.82 3.08 -3.20
N PHE A 9 12.61 2.32 -2.12
CA PHE A 9 11.70 1.18 -2.12
C PHE A 9 10.23 1.62 -2.27
N GLY A 10 9.86 2.81 -1.75
CA GLY A 10 8.55 3.42 -2.01
C GLY A 10 8.33 3.75 -3.48
N LEU A 11 9.40 4.10 -4.21
CA LEU A 11 9.37 4.33 -5.66
C LEU A 11 9.29 3.00 -6.44
N LEU A 12 10.15 2.04 -6.09
CA LEU A 12 10.31 0.78 -6.80
C LEU A 12 9.12 -0.16 -6.61
N THR A 13 8.50 -0.16 -5.43
CA THR A 13 7.34 -1.01 -5.13
C THR A 13 6.25 -0.91 -6.19
N PRO A 14 5.64 0.27 -6.44
CA PRO A 14 4.57 0.39 -7.43
C PRO A 14 5.06 0.15 -8.85
N MET A 15 6.28 0.59 -9.21
CA MET A 15 6.84 0.38 -10.55
C MET A 15 6.97 -1.11 -10.88
N ILE A 16 7.57 -1.89 -9.99
CA ILE A 16 7.78 -3.32 -10.21
C ILE A 16 6.45 -4.08 -10.14
N THR A 17 5.64 -3.81 -9.11
CA THR A 17 4.38 -4.53 -8.88
C THR A 17 3.40 -4.32 -10.02
N LEU A 18 3.11 -3.07 -10.39
CA LEU A 18 2.14 -2.79 -11.45
C LEU A 18 2.65 -3.27 -12.81
N THR A 19 3.95 -3.12 -13.10
CA THR A 19 4.53 -3.63 -14.35
C THR A 19 4.34 -5.14 -14.48
N LEU A 20 4.63 -5.90 -13.43
CA LEU A 20 4.46 -7.36 -13.45
C LEU A 20 2.98 -7.78 -13.51
N ILE A 21 2.07 -7.05 -12.85
CA ILE A 21 0.62 -7.27 -13.00
C ILE A 21 0.18 -7.04 -14.45
N PHE A 22 0.57 -5.93 -15.08
CA PHE A 22 0.22 -5.66 -16.48
C PHE A 22 0.85 -6.65 -17.46
N ILE A 23 2.06 -7.14 -17.18
CA ILE A 23 2.66 -8.26 -17.93
C ILE A 23 1.79 -9.50 -17.78
N SER A 24 1.34 -9.84 -16.56
CA SER A 24 0.47 -10.99 -16.33
C SER A 24 -0.85 -10.90 -17.09
N ILE A 25 -1.47 -9.72 -17.12
CA ILE A 25 -2.69 -9.44 -17.92
C ILE A 25 -2.39 -9.63 -19.41
N SER A 26 -1.28 -9.07 -19.90
CA SER A 26 -0.90 -9.16 -21.32
C SER A 26 -0.63 -10.59 -21.79
N LEU A 27 -0.13 -11.45 -20.89
CA LEU A 27 0.10 -12.87 -21.13
C LEU A 27 -1.16 -13.74 -20.98
N SER A 28 -2.29 -13.14 -20.60
CA SER A 28 -3.55 -13.83 -20.31
C SER A 28 -4.68 -13.35 -21.21
N PRO A 29 -4.75 -13.77 -22.50
CA PRO A 29 -5.79 -13.31 -23.43
C PRO A 29 -7.23 -13.63 -23.01
N TRP A 30 -7.40 -14.57 -22.07
CA TRP A 30 -8.69 -14.95 -21.49
C TRP A 30 -9.17 -13.97 -20.42
N PHE A 31 -8.30 -13.10 -19.90
CA PHE A 31 -8.61 -12.17 -18.82
C PHE A 31 -9.60 -11.11 -19.31
N ASP A 32 -10.71 -11.01 -18.60
CA ASP A 32 -11.79 -10.07 -18.86
C ASP A 32 -12.01 -9.19 -17.63
N TRP A 33 -11.80 -7.88 -17.80
CA TRP A 33 -11.93 -6.89 -16.73
C TRP A 33 -13.30 -6.87 -16.04
N HIS A 34 -14.35 -7.30 -16.75
CA HIS A 34 -15.72 -7.28 -16.24
C HIS A 34 -16.15 -8.59 -15.60
N ASN A 35 -15.41 -9.68 -15.77
CA ASN A 35 -15.78 -11.01 -15.29
C ASN A 35 -14.77 -11.61 -14.33
N ASN A 36 -13.52 -11.13 -14.32
CA ASN A 36 -12.45 -11.66 -13.50
C ASN A 36 -12.17 -10.82 -12.25
N ALA A 37 -11.48 -11.44 -11.29
CA ALA A 37 -10.65 -10.75 -10.30
C ALA A 37 -9.21 -10.69 -10.81
N LEU A 38 -8.40 -9.75 -10.33
CA LEU A 38 -6.96 -9.75 -10.66
C LEU A 38 -6.29 -11.03 -10.15
N SER A 39 -6.73 -11.55 -9.01
CA SER A 39 -6.20 -12.78 -8.40
C SER A 39 -6.39 -14.04 -9.25
N ASP A 40 -7.35 -14.05 -10.18
CA ASP A 40 -7.51 -15.15 -11.15
C ASP A 40 -6.22 -15.36 -11.98
N LEU A 41 -5.44 -14.30 -12.21
CA LEU A 41 -4.15 -14.37 -12.89
C LEU A 41 -3.15 -15.26 -12.13
N GLY A 42 -3.25 -15.31 -10.80
CA GLY A 42 -2.37 -16.07 -9.91
C GLY A 42 -2.58 -17.58 -9.93
N VAL A 43 -3.62 -18.07 -10.61
CA VAL A 43 -3.91 -19.51 -10.83
C VAL A 43 -3.99 -19.88 -12.31
N SER A 44 -3.56 -18.96 -13.18
CA SER A 44 -3.57 -19.14 -14.64
C SER A 44 -2.53 -20.15 -15.11
N THR A 45 -2.46 -20.39 -16.42
CA THR A 45 -1.38 -21.17 -17.05
C THR A 45 -0.01 -20.48 -16.98
N THR A 46 0.01 -19.18 -16.68
CA THR A 46 1.23 -18.36 -16.52
C THR A 46 1.15 -17.54 -15.22
N PRO A 47 1.08 -18.19 -14.04
CA PRO A 47 0.73 -17.51 -12.79
C PRO A 47 1.88 -16.70 -12.18
N ASN A 48 3.12 -17.03 -12.57
CA ASN A 48 4.33 -16.51 -11.96
C ASN A 48 4.44 -14.97 -12.00
N PRO A 49 4.14 -14.24 -13.10
CA PRO A 49 4.25 -12.79 -13.12
C PRO A 49 3.36 -12.11 -12.08
N PHE A 50 2.09 -12.53 -11.94
CA PHE A 50 1.19 -11.98 -10.94
C PHE A 50 1.64 -12.31 -9.52
N ASN A 51 1.88 -13.59 -9.21
CA ASN A 51 2.24 -14.01 -7.86
C ASN A 51 3.60 -13.40 -7.43
N ALA A 52 4.57 -13.36 -8.34
CA ALA A 52 5.85 -12.69 -8.08
C ALA A 52 5.70 -11.18 -7.90
N ALA A 53 4.80 -10.52 -8.66
CA ALA A 53 4.51 -9.10 -8.47
C ALA A 53 4.11 -8.81 -7.03
N LEU A 54 3.21 -9.63 -6.47
CA LEU A 54 2.68 -9.42 -5.13
C LEU A 54 3.69 -9.77 -4.04
N VAL A 55 4.44 -10.88 -4.18
CA VAL A 55 5.50 -11.24 -3.23
C VAL A 55 6.61 -10.20 -3.21
N ILE A 56 7.16 -9.84 -4.37
CA ILE A 56 8.22 -8.84 -4.48
C ILE A 56 7.68 -7.48 -4.01
N GLY A 57 6.48 -7.09 -4.47
CA GLY A 57 5.81 -5.87 -4.05
C GLY A 57 5.64 -5.77 -2.55
N GLY A 58 5.15 -6.82 -1.89
CA GLY A 58 5.00 -6.89 -0.43
C GLY A 58 6.34 -6.74 0.30
N LEU A 59 7.39 -7.43 -0.14
CA LEU A 59 8.72 -7.30 0.46
C LEU A 59 9.29 -5.88 0.32
N LEU A 60 9.19 -5.30 -0.87
CA LEU A 60 9.66 -3.93 -1.11
C LEU A 60 8.84 -2.91 -0.29
N TYR A 61 7.53 -3.11 -0.24
CA TYR A 61 6.61 -2.28 0.52
C TYR A 61 6.91 -2.31 2.02
N LEU A 62 7.24 -3.47 2.59
CA LEU A 62 7.60 -3.58 4.01
C LEU A 62 8.87 -2.80 4.34
N VAL A 63 9.90 -2.84 3.49
CA VAL A 63 11.10 -2.01 3.66
C VAL A 63 10.76 -0.53 3.63
N PHE A 64 9.92 -0.12 2.66
CA PHE A 64 9.40 1.24 2.58
C PHE A 64 8.64 1.64 3.85
N VAL A 65 7.68 0.82 4.31
CA VAL A 65 6.86 1.10 5.49
C VAL A 65 7.72 1.26 6.73
N ILE A 66 8.68 0.35 6.97
CA ILE A 66 9.59 0.46 8.12
C ILE A 66 10.34 1.80 8.10
N GLY A 67 10.83 2.23 6.92
CA GLY A 67 11.48 3.53 6.79
C GLY A 67 10.52 4.71 6.94
N PHE A 68 9.32 4.63 6.38
CA PHE A 68 8.27 5.65 6.49
C PHE A 68 7.89 5.87 7.96
N LEU A 69 7.69 4.80 8.74
CA LEU A 69 7.32 4.90 10.15
C LEU A 69 8.40 5.58 11.00
N ARG A 70 9.68 5.37 10.64
CA ARG A 70 10.81 6.09 11.25
C ARG A 70 10.85 7.55 10.83
N TRP A 71 10.72 7.82 9.53
CA TRP A 71 10.76 9.17 8.95
C TRP A 71 9.61 10.07 9.44
N GLN A 72 8.39 9.54 9.49
CA GLN A 72 7.18 10.27 9.90
C GLN A 72 7.11 10.50 11.41
N GLY A 73 7.70 9.61 12.21
CA GLY A 73 7.61 9.60 13.66
C GLY A 73 6.22 9.20 14.19
N CYS A 74 6.15 8.09 14.92
CA CYS A 74 4.90 7.52 15.44
C CYS A 74 4.65 7.83 16.93
N ALA A 75 4.62 9.12 17.28
CA ALA A 75 4.42 9.54 18.67
C ALA A 75 2.97 9.36 19.15
N SER A 76 1.99 9.71 18.30
CA SER A 76 0.57 9.67 18.67
C SER A 76 -0.01 8.25 18.66
N ARG A 77 -1.10 8.04 19.41
CA ARG A 77 -1.84 6.76 19.40
C ARG A 77 -2.41 6.45 18.01
N LEU A 78 -2.83 7.47 17.26
CA LEU A 78 -3.34 7.30 15.89
C LEU A 78 -2.23 6.80 14.96
N ALA A 79 -1.04 7.39 15.02
CA ALA A 79 0.10 6.98 14.20
C ALA A 79 0.54 5.53 14.51
N LYS A 80 0.55 5.14 15.80
CA LYS A 80 0.87 3.75 16.20
C LYS A 80 -0.15 2.74 15.69
N LEU A 81 -1.45 3.07 15.75
CA LEU A 81 -2.49 2.21 15.20
C LEU A 81 -2.43 2.16 13.66
N GLY A 82 -2.17 3.29 13.01
CA GLY A 82 -1.93 3.37 11.57
C GLY A 82 -0.74 2.51 11.15
N ALA A 83 0.36 2.55 11.92
CA ALA A 83 1.55 1.74 11.69
C ALA A 83 1.24 0.24 11.70
N PHE A 84 0.46 -0.22 12.69
CA PHE A 84 0.01 -1.61 12.76
C PHE A 84 -0.75 -2.03 11.50
N PHE A 85 -1.74 -1.24 11.08
CA PHE A 85 -2.52 -1.55 9.88
C PHE A 85 -1.71 -1.45 8.58
N LEU A 86 -0.76 -0.52 8.50
CA LEU A 86 0.10 -0.36 7.32
C LEU A 86 1.05 -1.55 7.16
N LEU A 87 1.61 -2.04 8.27
CA LEU A 87 2.43 -3.26 8.29
C LEU A 87 1.60 -4.50 7.95
N ALA A 88 0.40 -4.62 8.53
CA ALA A 88 -0.53 -5.70 8.20
C ALA A 88 -0.90 -5.69 6.70
N GLY A 89 -1.12 -4.51 6.13
CA GLY A 89 -1.35 -4.33 4.70
C GLY A 89 -0.18 -4.82 3.86
N GLY A 90 1.05 -4.41 4.21
CA GLY A 90 2.26 -4.87 3.51
C GLY A 90 2.49 -6.38 3.56
N LEU A 91 2.24 -6.99 4.72
CA LEU A 91 2.26 -8.45 4.87
C LEU A 91 1.17 -9.09 4.00
N GLY A 92 -0.05 -8.55 4.05
CA GLY A 92 -1.18 -8.98 3.22
C GLY A 92 -0.81 -9.00 1.74
N LEU A 93 -0.22 -7.92 1.21
CA LEU A 93 0.20 -7.83 -0.19
C LEU A 93 1.11 -8.99 -0.60
N GLY A 94 2.15 -9.28 0.19
CA GLY A 94 3.06 -10.39 -0.08
C GLY A 94 2.37 -11.74 0.02
N LEU A 95 1.50 -11.91 1.01
CA LEU A 95 0.77 -13.15 1.26
C LEU A 95 -0.26 -13.47 0.16
N ILE A 96 -0.84 -12.48 -0.52
CA ILE A 96 -1.73 -12.73 -1.67
C ILE A 96 -0.98 -13.48 -2.78
N GLY A 97 0.30 -13.16 -3.02
CA GLY A 97 1.11 -13.86 -4.01
C GLY A 97 1.55 -15.27 -3.59
N ILE A 98 1.50 -15.60 -2.29
CA ILE A 98 1.83 -16.93 -1.75
C ILE A 98 0.57 -17.81 -1.71
N PHE A 99 -0.53 -17.26 -1.21
CA PHE A 99 -1.82 -17.91 -1.11
C PHE A 99 -2.69 -17.45 -2.27
N ALA A 100 -2.50 -18.06 -3.44
CA ALA A 100 -3.24 -17.75 -4.66
C ALA A 100 -4.75 -18.09 -4.53
N GLU A 101 -5.55 -17.68 -5.52
CA GLU A 101 -7.02 -17.76 -5.50
C GLU A 101 -7.56 -19.19 -5.19
N ASP A 102 -6.85 -20.22 -5.59
CA ASP A 102 -7.18 -21.64 -5.36
C ASP A 102 -7.12 -22.05 -3.88
N THR A 103 -6.48 -21.24 -3.03
CA THR A 103 -6.49 -21.42 -1.57
C THR A 103 -7.77 -20.91 -0.89
N GLY A 104 -8.70 -20.34 -1.67
CA GLY A 104 -10.06 -20.00 -1.26
C GLY A 104 -10.11 -19.04 -0.07
N ARG A 105 -10.56 -19.53 1.09
CA ARG A 105 -10.76 -18.67 2.27
C ARG A 105 -9.47 -18.01 2.76
N ILE A 106 -8.32 -18.67 2.62
CA ILE A 106 -7.04 -18.10 3.03
C ILE A 106 -6.71 -16.89 2.13
N HIS A 107 -6.81 -17.06 0.80
CA HIS A 107 -6.67 -15.97 -0.17
C HIS A 107 -7.55 -14.77 0.19
N TYR A 108 -8.84 -15.02 0.40
CA TYR A 108 -9.80 -13.96 0.74
C TYR A 108 -9.36 -13.16 1.98
N VAL A 109 -8.89 -13.83 3.04
CA VAL A 109 -8.46 -13.14 4.27
C VAL A 109 -7.21 -12.29 4.04
N VAL A 110 -6.22 -12.79 3.30
CA VAL A 110 -4.97 -12.03 3.05
C VAL A 110 -5.21 -10.86 2.09
N ALA A 111 -6.07 -11.05 1.08
CA ALA A 111 -6.51 -10.00 0.17
C ALA A 111 -7.30 -8.91 0.91
N ALA A 112 -8.29 -9.30 1.72
CA ALA A 112 -9.06 -8.36 2.54
C ALA A 112 -8.14 -7.60 3.53
N THR A 113 -7.13 -8.27 4.09
CA THR A 113 -6.15 -7.61 4.96
C THR A 113 -5.42 -6.50 4.21
N TYR A 114 -4.91 -6.75 3.01
CA TYR A 114 -4.26 -5.70 2.21
C TYR A 114 -5.21 -4.55 1.86
N PHE A 115 -6.37 -4.87 1.28
CA PHE A 115 -7.30 -3.89 0.72
C PHE A 115 -8.11 -3.13 1.77
N LEU A 116 -8.21 -3.61 3.02
CA LEU A 116 -8.90 -2.89 4.10
C LEU A 116 -7.93 -2.24 5.10
N ALA A 117 -6.84 -2.93 5.47
CA ALA A 117 -5.90 -2.37 6.43
C ALA A 117 -5.10 -1.20 5.85
N THR A 118 -4.67 -1.27 4.58
CA THR A 118 -3.89 -0.19 3.96
C THR A 118 -4.67 1.12 3.88
N PRO A 119 -5.92 1.15 3.38
CA PRO A 119 -6.71 2.38 3.36
C PRO A 119 -7.07 2.89 4.76
N LEU A 120 -7.32 1.99 5.72
CA LEU A 120 -7.54 2.38 7.12
C LEU A 120 -6.30 3.04 7.73
N ALA A 121 -5.10 2.51 7.45
CA ALA A 121 -3.86 3.12 7.85
C ALA A 121 -3.70 4.54 7.29
N TYR A 122 -4.06 4.75 6.02
CA TYR A 122 -4.06 6.09 5.42
C TYR A 122 -5.05 7.02 6.12
N GLY A 123 -6.25 6.55 6.46
CA GLY A 123 -7.19 7.35 7.25
C GLY A 123 -6.60 7.80 8.60
N LEU A 124 -5.90 6.90 9.29
CA LEU A 124 -5.27 7.17 10.58
C LEU A 124 -4.07 8.13 10.44
N PHE A 125 -3.17 7.89 9.48
CA PHE A 125 -2.02 8.76 9.23
C PHE A 125 -2.43 10.13 8.70
N GLY A 126 -3.39 10.20 7.78
CA GLY A 126 -3.88 11.47 7.27
C GLY A 126 -4.53 12.31 8.38
N THR A 127 -5.31 11.68 9.27
CA THR A 127 -5.86 12.37 10.45
C THR A 127 -4.77 12.86 11.41
N ASP A 128 -3.73 12.04 11.63
CA ASP A 128 -2.59 12.42 12.46
C ASP A 128 -1.81 13.61 11.86
N LEU A 129 -1.56 13.60 10.54
CA LEU A 129 -0.92 14.69 9.79
C LEU A 129 -1.72 16.00 9.89
N LEU A 130 -3.05 15.94 9.77
CA LEU A 130 -3.90 17.12 9.96
C LEU A 130 -3.74 17.71 11.36
N LYS A 131 -3.72 16.87 12.40
CA LYS A 131 -3.53 17.31 13.80
C LYS A 131 -2.15 17.89 14.06
N ARG A 132 -1.14 17.54 13.25
CA ARG A 132 0.22 18.07 13.32
C ARG A 132 0.42 19.35 12.50
N GLY A 133 -0.63 19.88 11.87
CA GLY A 133 -0.54 21.10 11.06
C GLY A 133 0.04 20.88 9.66
N GLU A 134 -0.06 19.66 9.11
CA GLU A 134 0.31 19.33 7.72
C GLU A 134 -0.93 19.11 6.85
N PRO A 135 -1.70 20.16 6.52
CA PRO A 135 -3.02 20.02 5.90
C PRO A 135 -2.96 19.34 4.53
N VAL A 136 -1.99 19.69 3.68
CA VAL A 136 -1.87 19.11 2.34
C VAL A 136 -1.54 17.62 2.40
N SER A 137 -0.49 17.22 3.15
CA SER A 137 -0.13 15.81 3.33
C SER A 137 -1.29 15.02 3.97
N GLY A 138 -1.97 15.61 4.96
CA GLY A 138 -3.06 14.98 5.67
C GLY A 138 -4.31 14.74 4.80
N VAL A 139 -4.76 15.77 4.07
CA VAL A 139 -5.92 15.66 3.15
C VAL A 139 -5.64 14.67 2.03
N LEU A 140 -4.46 14.74 1.39
CA LEU A 140 -4.13 13.81 0.29
C LEU A 140 -4.06 12.37 0.77
N THR A 141 -3.50 12.12 1.96
CA THR A 141 -3.45 10.78 2.55
C THR A 141 -4.84 10.28 2.92
N LEU A 142 -5.68 11.13 3.53
CA LEU A 142 -7.08 10.79 3.83
C LEU A 142 -7.89 10.51 2.55
N ALA A 143 -7.74 11.32 1.51
CA ALA A 143 -8.43 11.16 0.24
C ALA A 143 -8.02 9.84 -0.45
N ALA A 144 -6.72 9.52 -0.46
CA ALA A 144 -6.23 8.24 -0.97
C ALA A 144 -6.84 7.05 -0.21
N GLY A 145 -6.87 7.12 1.13
CA GLY A 145 -7.50 6.09 1.97
C GLY A 145 -9.00 5.95 1.70
N ALA A 146 -9.74 7.06 1.70
CA ALA A 146 -11.18 7.04 1.46
C ALA A 146 -11.52 6.52 0.05
N ALA A 147 -10.76 6.92 -0.97
CA ALA A 147 -10.98 6.48 -2.35
C ALA A 147 -10.68 4.98 -2.52
N ALA A 148 -9.53 4.50 -2.04
CA ALA A 148 -9.18 3.09 -2.11
C ALA A 148 -10.15 2.21 -1.31
N PHE A 149 -10.55 2.65 -0.11
CA PHE A 149 -11.56 1.93 0.68
C PHE A 149 -12.91 1.86 -0.03
N SER A 150 -13.37 2.97 -0.61
CA SER A 150 -14.68 3.03 -1.26
C SER A 150 -14.78 2.10 -2.47
N LEU A 151 -13.70 1.99 -3.25
CA LEU A 151 -13.63 1.06 -4.38
C LEU A 151 -13.79 -0.39 -3.95
N ILE A 152 -13.30 -0.76 -2.77
CA ILE A 152 -13.36 -2.14 -2.29
C ILE A 152 -14.64 -2.42 -1.49
N ALA A 153 -15.01 -1.52 -0.57
CA ALA A 153 -16.08 -1.75 0.37
C ALA A 153 -17.49 -1.69 -0.25
N PHE A 154 -17.68 -0.86 -1.29
CA PHE A 154 -19.00 -0.60 -1.86
C PHE A 154 -19.24 -1.26 -3.22
N VAL A 155 -18.24 -1.95 -3.79
CA VAL A 155 -18.39 -2.63 -5.08
C VAL A 155 -18.66 -4.12 -4.85
N PRO A 156 -19.65 -4.73 -5.56
CA PRO A 156 -19.91 -6.15 -5.44
C PRO A 156 -18.65 -6.99 -5.66
N HIS A 157 -18.41 -7.95 -4.77
CA HIS A 157 -17.18 -8.75 -4.75
C HIS A 157 -17.14 -9.86 -5.81
N LYS A 158 -18.06 -9.84 -6.77
CA LYS A 158 -17.99 -10.69 -7.95
C LYS A 158 -17.48 -9.82 -9.09
N ARG A 159 -16.42 -10.28 -9.77
CA ARG A 159 -15.88 -9.62 -10.97
C ARG A 159 -15.24 -8.25 -10.64
N ILE A 160 -14.30 -8.28 -9.70
CA ILE A 160 -13.80 -7.10 -9.00
C ILE A 160 -12.44 -6.58 -9.54
N ALA A 161 -11.96 -7.06 -10.69
CA ALA A 161 -10.67 -6.65 -11.24
C ALA A 161 -10.52 -5.12 -11.40
N VAL A 162 -11.56 -4.43 -11.87
CA VAL A 162 -11.53 -2.96 -12.05
C VAL A 162 -11.40 -2.23 -10.70
N PRO A 163 -12.24 -2.50 -9.68
CA PRO A 163 -12.03 -1.93 -8.35
C PRO A 163 -10.67 -2.27 -7.73
N GLU A 164 -10.18 -3.50 -7.89
CA GLU A 164 -8.88 -3.92 -7.37
C GLU A 164 -7.74 -3.13 -8.00
N ILE A 165 -7.71 -3.01 -9.33
CA ILE A 165 -6.62 -2.26 -9.99
C ILE A 165 -6.69 -0.77 -9.66
N LEU A 166 -7.88 -0.17 -9.57
CA LEU A 166 -8.04 1.24 -9.22
C LEU A 166 -7.58 1.50 -7.77
N ALA A 167 -7.97 0.64 -6.83
CA ALA A 167 -7.52 0.74 -5.44
C ALA A 167 -5.99 0.54 -5.34
N ALA A 168 -5.44 -0.45 -6.06
CA ALA A 168 -4.01 -0.70 -6.13
C ALA A 168 -3.24 0.50 -6.70
N VAL A 169 -3.76 1.16 -7.75
CA VAL A 169 -3.16 2.36 -8.34
C VAL A 169 -3.18 3.55 -7.36
N ILE A 170 -4.25 3.74 -6.60
CA ILE A 170 -4.33 4.80 -5.57
C ILE A 170 -3.31 4.55 -4.46
N ILE A 171 -3.23 3.32 -3.95
CA ILE A 171 -2.25 2.91 -2.94
C ILE A 171 -0.82 3.07 -3.48
N ALA A 172 -0.58 2.65 -4.72
CA ALA A 172 0.68 2.80 -5.44
C ALA A 172 1.08 4.28 -5.58
N ALA A 173 0.17 5.15 -5.97
CA ALA A 173 0.42 6.58 -6.15
C ALA A 173 0.79 7.28 -4.83
N TRP A 174 0.12 6.93 -3.73
CA TRP A 174 0.48 7.42 -2.41
C TRP A 174 1.87 6.94 -2.00
N THR A 175 2.13 5.64 -2.17
CA THR A 175 3.42 5.00 -1.84
C THR A 175 4.57 5.63 -2.61
N PHE A 176 4.38 5.84 -3.91
CA PHE A 176 5.33 6.53 -4.79
C PHE A 176 5.59 7.96 -4.29
N SER A 177 4.53 8.71 -4.00
CA SER A 177 4.61 10.12 -3.59
C SER A 177 5.33 10.28 -2.25
N ILE A 178 5.05 9.42 -1.27
CA ILE A 178 5.76 9.40 0.00
C ILE A 178 7.22 8.94 -0.17
N GLY A 179 7.46 7.95 -1.03
CA GLY A 179 8.83 7.54 -1.40
C GLY A 179 9.66 8.71 -1.95
N VAL A 180 9.08 9.49 -2.86
CA VAL A 180 9.70 10.72 -3.40
C VAL A 180 9.94 11.75 -2.30
N LYS A 181 8.96 12.01 -1.42
CA LYS A 181 9.15 12.92 -0.28
C LYS A 181 10.31 12.47 0.62
N MET A 182 10.43 11.18 0.93
CA MET A 182 11.52 10.62 1.74
C MET A 182 12.90 10.73 1.07
N LEU A 183 12.96 10.83 -0.26
CA LEU A 183 14.22 11.06 -0.98
C LEU A 183 14.68 12.52 -0.89
N ILE A 184 13.73 13.45 -0.90
CA ILE A 184 13.97 14.90 -0.94
C ILE A 184 14.11 15.48 0.48
N GLU A 185 13.23 15.10 1.40
CA GLU A 185 13.15 15.66 2.75
C GLU A 185 14.11 14.96 3.73
N PRO A 186 14.72 15.69 4.67
CA PRO A 186 15.58 15.10 5.71
C PRO A 186 14.77 14.28 6.72
N GLU A 187 15.46 13.37 7.40
CA GLU A 187 14.93 12.60 8.54
C GLU A 187 14.60 13.56 9.71
N ASN A 188 13.53 13.29 10.45
CA ASN A 188 13.17 13.97 11.71
C ASN A 188 12.80 15.46 11.63
N LYS A 189 12.16 15.92 10.55
CA LYS A 189 11.55 17.27 10.46
C LYS A 189 10.68 17.65 11.67
N HIS A 190 10.07 16.66 12.33
CA HIS A 190 9.15 16.84 13.46
C HIS A 190 9.79 16.73 14.85
N GLU A 191 11.04 16.24 14.99
CA GLU A 191 11.76 16.30 16.27
C GLU A 191 12.46 17.64 16.45
N GLN A 192 12.90 18.28 15.36
CA GLN A 192 13.64 19.55 15.39
C GLN A 192 12.78 20.78 15.75
N THR A 193 11.46 20.63 15.88
CA THR A 193 10.52 21.72 16.18
C THR A 193 10.00 21.73 17.62
N GLN A 194 10.45 20.80 18.48
CA GLN A 194 10.19 20.92 19.92
C GLN A 194 11.10 21.99 20.52
N PRO A 195 10.56 23.03 21.20
CA PRO A 195 11.40 23.99 21.89
C PRO A 195 12.21 23.26 22.95
N THR A 196 13.52 23.48 22.95
CA THR A 196 14.41 23.05 24.02
C THR A 196 13.90 23.65 25.32
N ILE A 197 13.20 22.87 26.13
CA ILE A 197 12.90 23.27 27.50
C ILE A 197 14.24 23.16 28.22
N GLN A 198 14.96 24.29 28.28
CA GLN A 198 16.10 24.42 29.17
C GLN A 198 15.56 24.36 30.60
N SER A 199 15.96 23.31 31.31
CA SER A 199 15.81 23.17 32.76
C SER A 199 16.75 24.12 33.50
#